data_AF-A0A1G3H5N9-F1
#
_entry.id   AF-A0A1G3H5N9-F1
#
_cell.length_a   1.000
_cell.length_b   1.000
_cell.length_c   1.000
_cell.angle_alpha   90.00
_cell.angle_beta   90.00
_cell.angle_gamma   90.00
#
_symmetry.space_group_name_H-M   'P 1'
#
loop_
_entity.id
_entity.type
_entity.pdbx_description
1 polymer ?
#
loop_
_entity_poly.entity_id
_entity_poly.type
_entity_poly.pdbx_seq_one_letter_code
_entity_poly.pdbx_strand_id
1 'polypeptide(L)'
;MNLSIPEFHAARCVRYRYRYSECARCLDACPHDAISLSDSGAAIDADKCRNCALCVSACRTGAFAAAGFKPIDMLRQAIKTERFSIACAPSGHAADAVVPCLGALDAPLLAYLEKRRLPTSLLGASLCADCAHGAKGAVQLAANLEAVAELRAAAAPEAWLPIEVIDDKPAPENRPRFTSGRRHLFRRLLGRGVDQVSAAVAARPAAQPVANKAICAGAYALTEQRELLQIVTGRKDDAPFRVAIHEALPAFDISIGPGCTVCEACFRVCPTGAISITENPGDWALLFQRDRCVGCAVCLEVCQPQVLDATAIFDLTPDQPPRPLISLAKQRCDRCDRFFVSPQPEKTCRVCSDDQDAFSAIYGG
;
A
#
# COMPACT_ATOMS: atom_id res chain seq x y z
N MET A 1 8.78 -12.59 -26.47
CA MET A 1 8.65 -11.20 -25.99
C MET A 1 7.82 -11.26 -24.72
N ASN A 2 8.50 -11.15 -23.58
CA ASN A 2 7.92 -11.38 -22.26
C ASN A 2 6.81 -10.37 -21.99
N LEU A 3 5.64 -10.88 -21.58
CA LEU A 3 4.65 -10.08 -20.87
C LEU A 3 5.38 -9.40 -19.70
N SER A 4 5.29 -8.07 -19.60
CA SER A 4 5.88 -7.35 -18.47
C SER A 4 5.08 -7.69 -17.23
N ILE A 5 5.49 -8.74 -16.52
CA ILE A 5 4.95 -9.10 -15.21
C ILE A 5 5.20 -7.96 -14.21
N PRO A 6 4.38 -7.83 -13.16
CA PRO A 6 4.65 -6.86 -12.11
C PRO A 6 6.05 -7.06 -11.50
N GLU A 7 6.76 -5.96 -11.30
CA GLU A 7 8.01 -5.93 -10.55
C GLU A 7 7.73 -6.05 -9.06
N PHE A 8 8.61 -6.73 -8.32
CA PHE A 8 8.50 -6.92 -6.88
C PHE A 8 9.68 -6.28 -6.13
N HIS A 9 9.37 -5.45 -5.13
CA HIS A 9 10.33 -4.76 -4.29
C HIS A 9 10.29 -5.30 -2.85
N ALA A 10 11.15 -6.27 -2.55
CA ALA A 10 11.16 -6.98 -1.26
C ALA A 10 11.21 -6.05 -0.03
N ALA A 11 12.05 -5.00 -0.06
CA ALA A 11 12.19 -4.05 1.07
C ALA A 11 10.90 -3.29 1.46
N ARG A 12 9.89 -3.27 0.58
CA ARG A 12 8.57 -2.67 0.83
C ARG A 12 7.53 -3.69 1.30
N CYS A 13 7.77 -4.99 1.09
CA CYS A 13 6.83 -6.04 1.45
C CYS A 13 6.84 -6.26 2.97
N VAL A 14 5.68 -6.20 3.62
CA VAL A 14 5.58 -6.40 5.07
C VAL A 14 6.02 -7.80 5.52
N ARG A 15 5.82 -8.83 4.69
CA ARG A 15 6.32 -10.19 4.95
C ARG A 15 7.85 -10.29 4.93
N TYR A 16 8.51 -9.50 4.08
CA TYR A 16 9.97 -9.41 4.09
C TYR A 16 10.46 -8.61 5.31
N ARG A 17 9.79 -7.49 5.63
CA ARG A 17 10.16 -6.61 6.75
C ARG A 17 9.91 -7.24 8.12
N TYR A 18 8.87 -8.06 8.23
CA TYR A 18 8.54 -8.85 9.41
C TYR A 18 8.16 -10.27 8.96
N ARG A 19 9.04 -11.22 9.26
CA ARG A 19 8.93 -12.61 8.78
C ARG A 19 7.59 -13.28 9.11
N TYR A 20 7.03 -12.94 10.26
CA TYR A 20 5.78 -13.52 10.76
C TYR A 20 4.52 -12.73 10.36
N SER A 21 4.64 -11.78 9.44
CA SER A 21 3.48 -11.02 8.97
C SER A 21 2.48 -11.93 8.25
N GLU A 22 1.20 -11.77 8.56
CA GLU A 22 0.11 -12.57 7.99
C GLU A 22 -0.44 -11.98 6.68
N CYS A 23 0.11 -10.87 6.21
CA CYS A 23 -0.39 -10.17 5.02
C CYS A 23 -0.46 -11.06 3.78
N ALA A 24 -1.67 -11.27 3.26
CA ALA A 24 -1.96 -12.06 2.06
C ALA A 24 -2.61 -11.26 0.91
N ARG A 25 -2.78 -9.93 1.04
CA ARG A 25 -3.52 -9.08 0.08
C ARG A 25 -3.24 -9.34 -1.40
N CYS A 26 -1.97 -9.52 -1.77
CA CYS A 26 -1.59 -9.78 -3.16
C CYS A 26 -1.97 -11.19 -3.64
N LEU A 27 -1.86 -12.19 -2.77
CA LEU A 27 -2.31 -13.56 -3.02
C LEU A 27 -3.84 -13.58 -3.18
N ASP A 28 -4.56 -12.95 -2.24
CA ASP A 28 -6.02 -12.92 -2.22
C ASP A 28 -6.63 -12.23 -3.45
N ALA A 29 -5.94 -11.21 -3.96
CA ALA A 29 -6.31 -10.46 -5.15
C ALA A 29 -5.96 -11.17 -6.47
N CYS A 30 -5.16 -12.24 -6.46
CA CYS A 30 -4.74 -12.94 -7.67
C CYS A 30 -5.80 -13.95 -8.13
N PRO A 31 -6.43 -13.80 -9.31
CA PRO A 31 -7.38 -14.78 -9.83
C PRO A 31 -6.73 -15.95 -10.59
N HIS A 32 -5.39 -15.98 -10.66
CA HIS A 32 -4.64 -16.94 -11.52
C HIS A 32 -3.67 -17.83 -10.74
N ASP A 33 -3.72 -17.81 -9.41
CA ASP A 33 -2.77 -18.55 -8.55
C ASP A 33 -1.30 -18.30 -8.93
N ALA A 34 -1.02 -17.08 -9.40
CA ALA A 34 0.28 -16.67 -9.91
C ALA A 34 1.19 -16.09 -8.81
N ILE A 35 0.70 -15.97 -7.58
CA ILE A 35 1.45 -15.42 -6.46
C ILE A 35 1.64 -16.51 -5.42
N SER A 36 2.86 -16.63 -4.91
CA SER A 36 3.20 -17.48 -3.76
C SER A 36 3.82 -16.64 -2.66
N LEU A 37 3.44 -16.89 -1.41
CA LEU A 37 3.99 -16.22 -0.23
C LEU A 37 5.07 -17.07 0.42
N SER A 38 6.06 -16.41 0.99
CA SER A 38 7.11 -17.04 1.79
C SER A 38 7.63 -16.06 2.84
N ASP A 39 8.61 -16.49 3.63
CA ASP A 39 9.28 -15.66 4.63
C ASP A 39 10.12 -14.52 4.00
N SER A 40 10.46 -14.65 2.72
CA SER A 40 11.18 -13.61 1.97
C SER A 40 10.25 -12.63 1.23
N GLY A 41 8.94 -12.72 1.44
CA GLY A 41 7.94 -11.88 0.79
C GLY A 41 7.05 -12.66 -0.17
N ALA A 42 6.92 -12.17 -1.39
CA ALA A 42 6.07 -12.75 -2.42
C ALA A 42 6.86 -13.00 -3.71
N ALA A 43 6.49 -14.05 -4.44
CA ALA A 43 7.02 -14.36 -5.76
C ALA A 43 5.88 -14.48 -6.78
N ILE A 44 6.19 -14.12 -8.03
CA ILE A 44 5.26 -14.22 -9.16
C ILE A 44 5.69 -15.37 -10.06
N ASP A 45 4.77 -16.30 -10.33
CA ASP A 45 4.83 -17.28 -11.40
C ASP A 45 4.48 -16.59 -12.73
N ALA A 46 5.49 -16.46 -13.59
CA ALA A 46 5.37 -15.74 -14.86
C ALA A 46 4.48 -16.46 -15.88
N ASP A 47 4.33 -17.78 -15.78
CA ASP A 47 3.52 -18.59 -16.72
C ASP A 47 2.03 -18.49 -16.39
N LYS A 48 1.70 -18.31 -15.11
CA LYS A 48 0.33 -18.10 -14.63
C LYS A 48 -0.11 -16.64 -14.67
N CYS A 49 0.83 -15.70 -14.54
CA CYS A 49 0.50 -14.28 -14.48
C CYS A 49 -0.15 -13.78 -15.78
N ARG A 50 -1.34 -13.18 -15.67
CA ARG A 50 -2.06 -12.57 -16.80
C ARG A 50 -1.99 -11.05 -16.84
N ASN A 51 -1.10 -10.43 -16.07
CA ASN A 51 -0.88 -8.98 -16.05
C ASN A 51 -2.14 -8.13 -15.74
N CYS A 52 -3.10 -8.65 -14.98
CA CYS A 52 -4.31 -7.92 -14.61
C CYS A 52 -4.09 -6.75 -13.62
N ALA A 53 -2.90 -6.63 -13.04
CA ALA A 53 -2.48 -5.59 -12.09
C ALA A 53 -3.29 -5.49 -10.76
N LEU A 54 -4.17 -6.46 -10.46
CA LEU A 54 -4.91 -6.51 -9.19
C LEU A 54 -3.99 -6.54 -7.96
N CYS A 55 -2.88 -7.29 -8.02
CA CYS A 55 -1.89 -7.33 -6.94
C CYS A 55 -1.18 -5.98 -6.69
N VAL A 56 -1.09 -5.12 -7.72
CA VAL A 56 -0.52 -3.77 -7.60
C VAL A 56 -1.48 -2.88 -6.82
N SER A 57 -2.77 -2.88 -7.19
CA SER A 57 -3.82 -2.13 -6.48
C SER A 57 -4.04 -2.63 -5.05
N ALA A 58 -3.98 -3.94 -4.83
CA ALA A 58 -4.12 -4.54 -3.49
C ALA A 58 -2.95 -4.23 -2.54
N CYS A 59 -1.75 -3.95 -3.08
CA CYS A 59 -0.54 -3.81 -2.28
C CYS A 59 -0.37 -2.37 -1.76
N ARG A 60 -0.91 -2.13 -0.56
CA ARG A 60 -0.82 -0.82 0.11
C ARG A 60 0.61 -0.30 0.34
N THR A 61 1.62 -1.16 0.36
CA THR A 61 3.03 -0.74 0.53
C THR A 61 3.78 -0.53 -0.78
N GLY A 62 3.11 -0.71 -1.93
CA GLY A 62 3.74 -0.56 -3.25
C GLY A 62 4.92 -1.51 -3.45
N ALA A 63 4.83 -2.72 -2.87
CA ALA A 63 5.80 -3.78 -3.09
C ALA A 63 5.66 -4.41 -4.48
N PHE A 64 4.50 -4.26 -5.13
CA PHE A 64 4.31 -4.58 -6.54
C PHE A 64 4.20 -3.30 -7.37
N ALA A 65 4.84 -3.28 -8.54
CA ALA A 65 4.74 -2.19 -9.50
C ALA A 65 4.50 -2.73 -10.92
N ALA A 66 3.63 -2.11 -11.71
CA ALA A 66 3.40 -2.50 -13.10
C ALA A 66 4.07 -1.52 -14.06
N ALA A 67 5.13 -1.95 -14.74
CA ALA A 67 5.85 -1.09 -15.68
C ALA A 67 4.97 -0.53 -16.81
N GLY A 68 3.97 -1.29 -17.26
CA GLY A 68 3.06 -0.93 -18.35
C GLY A 68 1.75 -0.27 -17.91
N PHE A 69 1.51 -0.10 -16.60
CA PHE A 69 0.32 0.55 -16.07
C PHE A 69 0.75 1.63 -15.07
N LYS A 70 0.72 2.88 -15.53
CA LYS A 70 1.08 4.06 -14.74
C LYS A 70 -0.17 4.92 -14.52
N PRO A 71 -0.85 4.77 -13.37
CA PRO A 71 -1.99 5.59 -12.97
C PRO A 71 -1.82 7.09 -13.25
N ILE A 72 -0.64 7.63 -12.97
CA ILE A 72 -0.35 9.06 -13.14
C ILE A 72 -0.44 9.53 -14.60
N ASP A 73 -0.07 8.70 -15.58
CA ASP A 73 -0.13 9.08 -16.99
C ASP A 73 -1.57 9.14 -17.47
N MET A 74 -2.41 8.23 -16.98
CA MET A 74 -3.85 8.26 -17.22
C MET A 74 -4.49 9.51 -16.61
N LEU A 75 -4.15 9.87 -15.37
CA LEU A 75 -4.66 11.09 -14.73
C LEU A 75 -4.24 12.36 -15.48
N ARG A 76 -3.00 12.43 -15.97
CA ARG A 76 -2.51 13.55 -16.81
C ARG A 76 -3.28 13.70 -18.13
N GLN A 77 -3.76 12.59 -18.69
CA GLN A 77 -4.61 12.63 -19.89
C GLN A 77 -6.03 13.07 -19.52
N ALA A 78 -6.59 12.52 -18.45
CA ALA A 78 -7.95 12.82 -17.99
C ALA A 78 -8.17 14.32 -17.74
N ILE A 79 -7.23 14.99 -17.09
CA ILE A 79 -7.35 16.44 -16.79
C ILE A 79 -7.29 17.36 -18.03
N LYS A 80 -7.01 16.82 -19.22
CA LYS A 80 -6.98 17.57 -20.49
C LYS A 80 -8.29 17.45 -21.28
N THR A 81 -9.28 16.75 -20.73
CA THR A 81 -10.54 16.41 -21.40
C THR A 81 -11.73 16.89 -20.59
N GLU A 82 -12.89 17.08 -21.24
CA GLU A 82 -14.14 17.47 -20.57
C GLU A 82 -14.92 16.28 -20.02
N ARG A 83 -14.63 15.07 -20.52
CA ARG A 83 -15.21 13.80 -20.11
C ARG A 83 -14.15 12.71 -20.31
N PHE A 84 -14.19 11.66 -19.51
CA PHE A 84 -13.18 10.60 -19.58
C PHE A 84 -13.82 9.22 -19.47
N SER A 85 -13.42 8.30 -20.34
CA SER A 85 -13.86 6.92 -20.32
C SER A 85 -12.69 5.99 -20.02
N ILE A 86 -12.92 5.01 -19.15
CA ILE A 86 -11.95 3.98 -18.81
C ILE A 86 -12.56 2.60 -19.08
N ALA A 87 -11.90 1.79 -19.91
CA ALA A 87 -12.29 0.42 -20.16
C ALA A 87 -11.25 -0.55 -19.61
N CYS A 88 -11.67 -1.76 -19.22
CA CYS A 88 -10.70 -2.85 -19.05
C CYS A 88 -10.33 -3.52 -20.38
N ALA A 89 -9.10 -3.99 -20.51
CA ALA A 89 -8.63 -4.68 -21.71
C ALA A 89 -9.44 -5.94 -22.06
N PRO A 90 -9.88 -6.79 -21.10
CA PRO A 90 -10.69 -7.97 -21.41
C PRO A 90 -12.04 -7.68 -22.07
N SER A 91 -12.65 -6.50 -21.82
CA SER A 91 -13.96 -6.17 -22.40
C SER A 91 -13.91 -5.86 -23.90
N GLY A 92 -12.73 -5.49 -24.42
CA GLY A 92 -12.56 -5.09 -25.81
C GLY A 92 -13.17 -3.73 -26.17
N HIS A 93 -13.71 -3.00 -25.18
CA HIS A 93 -14.22 -1.65 -25.38
C HIS A 93 -13.07 -0.69 -25.73
N ALA A 94 -13.40 0.29 -26.58
CA ALA A 94 -12.53 1.44 -26.79
C ALA A 94 -12.94 2.52 -25.79
N ALA A 95 -11.94 3.20 -25.24
CA ALA A 95 -12.09 4.24 -24.23
C ALA A 95 -10.88 5.18 -24.31
N ASP A 96 -10.95 6.32 -23.60
CA ASP A 96 -9.84 7.27 -23.51
C ASP A 96 -8.62 6.64 -22.83
N ALA A 97 -8.85 5.74 -21.87
CA ALA A 97 -7.85 4.86 -21.28
C ALA A 97 -8.32 3.40 -21.26
N VAL A 98 -7.40 2.48 -21.59
CA VAL A 98 -7.62 1.04 -21.45
C VAL A 98 -6.67 0.49 -20.40
N VAL A 99 -7.22 0.01 -19.29
CA VAL A 99 -6.47 -0.55 -18.17
C VAL A 99 -6.48 -2.08 -18.19
N PRO A 100 -5.50 -2.76 -17.55
CA PRO A 100 -5.48 -4.23 -17.56
C PRO A 100 -6.73 -4.86 -16.92
N CYS A 101 -7.25 -4.24 -15.87
CA CYS A 101 -8.49 -4.61 -15.20
C CYS A 101 -9.08 -3.37 -14.55
N LEU A 102 -10.42 -3.22 -14.54
CA LEU A 102 -11.05 -2.12 -13.80
C LEU A 102 -10.77 -2.22 -12.30
N GLY A 103 -10.67 -3.43 -11.74
CA GLY A 103 -10.27 -3.64 -10.34
C GLY A 103 -8.83 -3.21 -10.01
N ALA A 104 -8.00 -2.90 -11.01
CA ALA A 104 -6.67 -2.34 -10.78
C ALA A 104 -6.69 -0.81 -10.53
N LEU A 105 -7.85 -0.16 -10.71
CA LEU A 105 -8.06 1.24 -10.36
C LEU A 105 -8.27 1.34 -8.85
N ASP A 106 -7.28 1.86 -8.13
CA ASP A 106 -7.39 2.03 -6.67
C ASP A 106 -8.34 3.16 -6.26
N ALA A 107 -8.80 3.12 -5.01
CA ALA A 107 -9.76 4.09 -4.49
C ALA A 107 -9.24 5.55 -4.55
N PRO A 108 -7.98 5.88 -4.19
CA PRO A 108 -7.49 7.25 -4.32
C PRO A 108 -7.49 7.78 -5.75
N LEU A 109 -7.19 6.95 -6.75
CA LEU A 109 -7.30 7.34 -8.15
C LEU A 109 -8.73 7.66 -8.57
N LEU A 110 -9.68 6.79 -8.24
CA LEU A 110 -11.09 6.98 -8.56
C LEU A 110 -11.65 8.21 -7.83
N ALA A 111 -11.35 8.37 -6.54
CA ALA A 111 -11.75 9.53 -5.74
C ALA A 111 -11.17 10.85 -6.28
N TYR A 112 -9.94 10.83 -6.81
CA TYR A 112 -9.36 12.01 -7.45
C TYR A 112 -10.18 12.49 -8.65
N LEU A 113 -10.67 11.56 -9.49
CA LEU A 113 -11.52 11.89 -10.63
C LEU A 113 -12.88 12.46 -10.17
N GLU A 114 -13.48 11.89 -9.13
CA GLU A 114 -14.74 12.40 -8.56
C GLU A 114 -14.59 13.81 -7.96
N LYS A 115 -13.53 14.02 -7.17
CA LYS A 115 -13.19 15.32 -6.57
C LYS A 115 -12.96 16.39 -7.62
N ARG A 116 -12.34 16.03 -8.75
CA ARG A 116 -12.16 16.93 -9.90
C ARG A 116 -13.45 17.23 -10.65
N ARG A 117 -14.55 16.56 -10.31
CA ARG A 117 -15.85 16.66 -10.97
C ARG A 117 -15.77 16.39 -12.47
N LEU A 118 -14.84 15.52 -12.89
CA LEU A 118 -14.69 15.10 -14.28
C LEU A 118 -15.69 13.98 -14.57
N PRO A 119 -16.66 14.17 -15.48
CA PRO A 119 -17.58 13.10 -15.88
C PRO A 119 -16.79 11.89 -16.36
N THR A 120 -16.83 10.82 -15.58
CA THR A 120 -16.01 9.63 -15.79
C THR A 120 -16.91 8.40 -15.88
N SER A 121 -16.73 7.60 -16.93
CA SER A 121 -17.48 6.36 -17.14
C SER A 121 -16.55 5.15 -17.17
N LEU A 122 -16.91 4.08 -16.46
CA LEU A 122 -16.21 2.79 -16.49
C LEU A 122 -16.96 1.82 -17.40
N LEU A 123 -16.23 1.21 -18.34
CA LEU A 123 -16.74 0.30 -19.36
C LEU A 123 -16.20 -1.13 -19.17
N GLY A 124 -17.07 -2.13 -19.21
CA GLY A 124 -16.78 -3.55 -19.16
C GLY A 124 -16.97 -4.20 -17.79
N ALA A 125 -17.51 -3.47 -16.80
CA ALA A 125 -17.76 -4.02 -15.47
C ALA A 125 -18.88 -5.07 -15.47
N SER A 126 -19.91 -4.90 -16.30
CA SER A 126 -21.00 -5.86 -16.50
C SER A 126 -20.50 -7.21 -17.06
N LEU A 127 -19.34 -7.22 -17.72
CA LEU A 127 -18.74 -8.41 -18.35
C LEU A 127 -17.85 -9.21 -17.40
N CYS A 128 -17.76 -8.81 -16.12
CA CYS A 128 -16.88 -9.49 -15.18
C CYS A 128 -17.28 -10.95 -14.93
N ALA A 129 -18.56 -11.31 -14.99
CA ALA A 129 -19.02 -12.68 -14.76
C ALA A 129 -18.35 -13.71 -15.69
N ASP A 130 -18.08 -13.33 -16.94
CA ASP A 130 -17.47 -14.19 -17.96
C ASP A 130 -15.96 -13.93 -18.15
N CYS A 131 -15.38 -13.06 -17.33
CA CYS A 131 -13.98 -12.65 -17.45
C CYS A 131 -13.07 -13.53 -16.59
N ALA A 132 -11.93 -13.96 -17.15
CA ALA A 132 -10.90 -14.72 -16.42
C ALA A 132 -10.29 -13.97 -15.21
N HIS A 133 -10.52 -12.66 -15.08
CA HIS A 133 -10.12 -11.87 -13.91
C HIS A 133 -11.28 -11.60 -12.96
N GLY A 134 -12.52 -11.73 -13.45
CA GLY A 134 -13.69 -11.09 -12.87
C GLY A 134 -14.04 -11.56 -11.48
N ALA A 135 -13.80 -12.83 -11.14
CA ALA A 135 -14.03 -13.37 -9.80
C ALA A 135 -13.32 -12.57 -8.69
N LYS A 136 -12.11 -12.05 -8.95
CA LYS A 136 -11.36 -11.18 -8.02
C LYS A 136 -11.40 -9.71 -8.42
N GLY A 137 -11.41 -9.42 -9.72
CA GLY A 137 -11.41 -8.07 -10.25
C GLY A 137 -12.71 -7.30 -9.97
N ALA A 138 -13.87 -7.95 -10.03
CA ALA A 138 -15.15 -7.32 -9.70
C ALA A 138 -15.25 -7.01 -8.21
N VAL A 139 -14.83 -7.96 -7.36
CA VAL A 139 -14.78 -7.78 -5.89
C VAL A 139 -13.88 -6.60 -5.53
N GLN A 140 -12.68 -6.54 -6.11
CA GLN A 140 -11.76 -5.45 -5.82
C GLN A 140 -12.25 -4.10 -6.35
N LEU A 141 -12.87 -4.05 -7.54
CA LEU A 141 -13.50 -2.83 -8.05
C LEU A 141 -14.61 -2.35 -7.12
N ALA A 142 -15.46 -3.26 -6.63
CA ALA A 142 -16.54 -2.93 -5.71
C ALA A 142 -15.99 -2.33 -4.40
N ALA A 143 -15.00 -2.97 -3.77
CA ALA A 143 -14.34 -2.45 -2.57
C ALA A 143 -13.69 -1.08 -2.81
N ASN A 144 -13.06 -0.87 -3.98
CA ASN A 144 -12.50 0.43 -4.33
C ASN A 144 -13.59 1.51 -4.47
N LEU A 145 -14.72 1.21 -5.10
CA LEU A 145 -15.85 2.14 -5.24
C LEU A 145 -16.55 2.44 -3.90
N GLU A 146 -16.63 1.46 -3.00
CA GLU A 146 -17.14 1.64 -1.64
C GLU A 146 -16.24 2.61 -0.84
N ALA A 147 -14.92 2.43 -0.91
CA ALA A 147 -13.97 3.39 -0.34
C ALA A 147 -14.12 4.80 -0.93
N VAL A 148 -14.39 4.94 -2.23
CA VAL A 148 -14.67 6.24 -2.84
C VAL A 148 -15.96 6.86 -2.29
N ALA A 149 -17.00 6.05 -2.08
CA ALA A 149 -18.24 6.53 -1.48
C ALA A 149 -18.03 7.05 -0.05
N GLU A 150 -17.21 6.36 0.76
CA GLU A 150 -16.79 6.83 2.10
C GLU A 150 -16.03 8.16 2.04
N LEU A 151 -15.06 8.28 1.12
CA LEU A 151 -14.31 9.53 0.91
C LEU A 151 -15.25 10.67 0.47
N ARG A 152 -16.17 10.41 -0.45
CA ARG A 152 -17.15 11.39 -0.92
C ARG A 152 -18.09 11.83 0.18
N ALA A 153 -18.54 10.92 1.05
CA ALA A 153 -19.37 11.27 2.20
C ALA A 153 -18.61 12.17 3.18
N ALA A 154 -17.34 11.86 3.46
CA ALA A 154 -16.47 12.67 4.31
C ALA A 154 -16.11 14.04 3.72
N ALA A 155 -16.17 14.19 2.39
CA ALA A 155 -15.88 15.44 1.69
C ALA A 155 -16.98 16.51 1.83
N ALA A 156 -18.15 16.17 2.37
CA ALA A 156 -19.24 17.14 2.54
C ALA A 156 -18.78 18.41 3.29
N PRO A 157 -19.26 19.61 2.89
CA PRO A 157 -20.26 19.88 1.86
C PRO A 157 -19.70 19.99 0.42
N GLU A 158 -18.41 19.69 0.17
CA GLU A 158 -17.86 19.70 -1.18
C GLU A 158 -18.56 18.63 -2.05
N ALA A 159 -19.19 19.07 -3.15
CA ALA A 159 -19.90 18.17 -4.05
C ALA A 159 -18.94 17.53 -5.07
N TRP A 160 -18.63 16.26 -4.88
CA TRP A 160 -17.90 15.44 -5.86
C TRP A 160 -18.86 14.85 -6.90
N LEU A 161 -18.38 14.55 -8.11
CA LEU A 161 -19.18 13.92 -9.16
C LEU A 161 -18.94 12.41 -9.16
N PRO A 162 -19.95 11.57 -8.85
CA PRO A 162 -19.79 10.11 -8.86
C PRO A 162 -19.31 9.56 -10.20
N ILE A 163 -18.42 8.57 -10.17
CA ILE A 163 -18.06 7.78 -11.35
C ILE A 163 -19.25 6.92 -11.77
N GLU A 164 -19.55 6.90 -13.07
CA GLU A 164 -20.61 6.08 -13.64
C GLU A 164 -20.06 4.72 -14.07
N VAL A 165 -20.62 3.62 -13.54
CA VAL A 165 -20.34 2.28 -14.03
C VAL A 165 -21.39 1.93 -15.08
N ILE A 166 -20.97 1.79 -16.33
CA ILE A 166 -21.88 1.56 -17.45
C ILE A 166 -22.24 0.08 -17.52
N ASP A 167 -23.53 -0.20 -17.68
CA ASP A 167 -24.01 -1.53 -18.06
C ASP A 167 -23.87 -1.72 -19.57
N ASP A 168 -22.70 -2.21 -20.00
CA ASP A 168 -22.37 -2.40 -21.40
C ASP A 168 -22.49 -3.86 -21.87
N LYS A 169 -22.84 -4.04 -23.15
CA LYS A 169 -22.77 -5.34 -23.84
C LYS A 169 -21.39 -5.49 -24.47
N PRO A 170 -20.87 -6.73 -24.62
CA PRO A 170 -19.55 -6.94 -25.19
C PRO A 170 -19.43 -6.29 -26.58
N ALA A 171 -18.29 -5.69 -26.88
CA ALA A 171 -18.03 -5.11 -28.19
C ALA A 171 -18.16 -6.20 -29.30
N PRO A 172 -18.71 -5.88 -30.49
CA PRO A 172 -18.88 -6.84 -31.58
C PRO A 172 -17.55 -7.51 -31.99
N GLU A 173 -17.61 -8.81 -32.27
CA GLU A 173 -16.49 -9.79 -32.34
C GLU A 173 -15.36 -9.47 -33.35
N ASN A 174 -15.51 -8.45 -34.20
CA ASN A 174 -14.50 -8.05 -35.20
C ASN A 174 -13.29 -7.30 -34.62
N ARG A 175 -13.14 -7.25 -33.29
CA ARG A 175 -11.92 -6.75 -32.64
C ARG A 175 -11.24 -7.93 -31.95
N PRO A 176 -9.93 -8.14 -32.15
CA PRO A 176 -9.24 -9.25 -31.52
C PRO A 176 -9.41 -9.15 -30.01
N ARG A 177 -10.15 -10.11 -29.43
CA ARG A 177 -10.24 -10.33 -27.98
C ARG A 177 -8.82 -10.38 -27.45
N PHE A 178 -8.58 -9.75 -26.28
CA PHE A 178 -7.28 -9.75 -25.62
C PHE A 178 -6.83 -11.19 -25.37
N THR A 179 -6.06 -11.73 -26.32
CA THR A 179 -5.33 -12.97 -26.16
C THR A 179 -3.98 -12.59 -25.60
N SER A 180 -3.59 -13.23 -24.50
CA SER A 180 -2.26 -13.16 -23.91
C SER A 180 -1.23 -13.75 -24.90
N GLY A 181 -0.97 -13.00 -25.97
CA GLY A 181 -0.17 -13.38 -27.13
C GLY A 181 0.82 -12.27 -27.49
N ARG A 182 2.07 -12.68 -27.70
CA ARG A 182 3.32 -11.89 -27.70
C ARG A 182 3.45 -10.76 -28.75
N ARG A 183 2.37 -10.29 -29.41
CA ARG A 183 2.48 -9.45 -30.63
C ARG A 183 1.53 -8.26 -30.81
N HIS A 184 0.71 -7.85 -29.83
CA HIS A 184 -0.30 -6.80 -30.09
C HIS A 184 -0.30 -5.56 -29.20
N LEU A 185 0.66 -5.38 -28.28
CA LEU A 185 0.71 -4.18 -27.44
C LEU A 185 1.21 -2.90 -28.17
N PHE A 186 1.67 -3.02 -29.43
CA PHE A 186 2.24 -1.89 -30.17
C PHE A 186 1.27 -1.07 -31.02
N ARG A 187 -0.04 -1.38 -31.02
CA ARG A 187 -0.95 -0.76 -32.02
C ARG A 187 -2.14 0.05 -31.51
N ARG A 188 -2.20 0.41 -30.22
CA ARG A 188 -3.17 1.40 -29.73
C ARG A 188 -2.71 2.30 -28.58
N LEU A 189 -1.44 2.28 -28.21
CA LEU A 189 -0.86 3.31 -27.33
C LEU A 189 -0.20 4.37 -28.21
N LEU A 190 -0.86 5.54 -28.25
CA LEU A 190 -0.34 6.85 -28.66
C LEU A 190 -0.14 7.06 -30.17
N GLY A 191 -0.98 7.95 -30.73
CA GLY A 191 -0.64 8.65 -31.96
C GLY A 191 0.60 9.53 -31.73
N ARG A 192 1.61 9.26 -32.56
CA ARG A 192 2.89 10.00 -32.75
C ARG A 192 3.96 9.83 -31.66
N GLY A 193 4.80 8.82 -31.89
CA GLY A 193 6.24 9.02 -32.07
C GLY A 193 7.10 8.95 -30.82
N VAL A 194 7.63 7.76 -30.51
CA VAL A 194 8.96 7.63 -29.90
C VAL A 194 9.61 6.35 -30.41
N ASP A 195 10.69 6.54 -31.16
CA ASP A 195 11.63 5.48 -31.55
C ASP A 195 12.38 4.94 -30.33
N GLN A 196 12.61 3.63 -30.36
CA GLN A 196 13.69 2.89 -29.67
C GLN A 196 13.96 3.17 -28.19
N VAL A 197 13.50 2.25 -27.32
CA VAL A 197 14.36 1.74 -26.23
C VAL A 197 14.05 0.25 -26.00
N SER A 198 14.76 -0.63 -26.69
CA SER A 198 14.94 -2.02 -26.27
C SER A 198 15.99 -2.05 -25.16
N ALA A 199 15.57 -1.77 -23.93
CA ALA A 199 16.40 -2.04 -22.76
C ALA A 199 16.46 -3.56 -22.57
N ALA A 200 17.68 -4.11 -22.64
CA ALA A 200 17.94 -5.49 -22.28
C ALA A 200 17.43 -5.73 -20.86
N VAL A 201 16.58 -6.74 -20.67
CA VAL A 201 16.22 -7.25 -19.34
C VAL A 201 17.50 -7.77 -18.73
N ALA A 202 18.11 -6.99 -17.83
CA ALA A 202 19.22 -7.47 -17.03
C ALA A 202 18.77 -8.74 -16.32
N ALA A 203 19.60 -9.78 -16.39
CA ALA A 203 19.35 -11.03 -15.67
C ALA A 203 19.01 -10.70 -14.22
N ARG A 204 17.88 -11.25 -13.74
CA ARG A 204 17.48 -11.20 -12.33
C ARG A 204 18.71 -11.57 -11.50
N PRO A 205 19.22 -10.70 -10.60
CA PRO A 205 20.23 -11.13 -9.66
C PRO A 205 19.71 -12.37 -8.94
N ALA A 206 20.53 -13.41 -8.84
CA ALA A 206 20.20 -14.57 -8.03
C ALA A 206 19.72 -14.08 -6.66
N ALA A 207 18.60 -14.62 -6.18
CA ALA A 207 18.03 -14.26 -4.89
C ALA A 207 19.13 -14.40 -3.83
N GLN A 208 19.59 -13.27 -3.27
CA GLN A 208 20.53 -13.31 -2.16
C GLN A 208 19.87 -14.09 -1.02
N PRO A 209 20.60 -14.97 -0.32
CA PRO A 209 20.05 -15.69 0.81
C PRO A 209 19.54 -14.66 1.83
N VAL A 210 18.23 -14.69 2.08
CA VAL A 210 17.61 -13.79 3.06
C VAL A 210 18.18 -14.16 4.43
N ALA A 211 18.86 -13.21 5.06
CA ALA A 211 19.40 -13.41 6.40
C ALA A 211 18.28 -13.89 7.33
N ASN A 212 18.58 -14.86 8.20
CA ASN A 212 17.63 -15.44 9.14
C ASN A 212 17.30 -14.45 10.28
N LYS A 213 16.60 -13.36 9.95
CA LYS A 213 16.22 -12.27 10.85
C LYS A 213 14.70 -12.16 10.89
N ALA A 214 14.13 -11.94 12.08
CA ALA A 214 12.71 -11.71 12.23
C ALA A 214 12.27 -10.35 11.66
N ILE A 215 13.14 -9.32 11.79
CA ILE A 215 12.90 -7.97 11.30
C ILE A 215 13.99 -7.61 10.29
N CYS A 216 13.58 -7.22 9.09
CA CYS A 216 14.45 -6.74 8.01
C CYS A 216 14.11 -5.29 7.70
N ALA A 217 14.82 -4.36 8.36
CA ALA A 217 14.71 -2.94 8.03
C ALA A 217 15.24 -2.66 6.61
N GLY A 218 14.66 -1.67 5.96
CA GLY A 218 15.04 -1.18 4.64
C GLY A 218 14.57 0.25 4.44
N ALA A 219 14.97 0.87 3.33
CA ALA A 219 14.63 2.25 3.00
C ALA A 219 13.12 2.50 3.06
N TYR A 220 12.76 3.68 3.56
CA TYR A 220 11.36 4.12 3.58
C TYR A 220 10.91 4.53 2.18
N ALA A 221 9.72 4.12 1.80
CA ALA A 221 9.10 4.52 0.54
C ALA A 221 7.63 4.86 0.77
N LEU A 222 7.20 6.04 0.32
CA LEU A 222 5.79 6.38 0.21
C LEU A 222 5.27 5.90 -1.14
N THR A 223 4.01 5.48 -1.20
CA THR A 223 3.38 4.97 -2.41
C THR A 223 2.62 6.07 -3.13
N GLU A 224 2.58 6.03 -4.47
CA GLU A 224 1.75 6.94 -5.28
C GLU A 224 0.29 6.96 -4.82
N GLN A 225 -0.27 5.80 -4.47
CA GLN A 225 -1.62 5.66 -3.93
C GLN A 225 -1.84 6.51 -2.66
N ARG A 226 -0.82 6.59 -1.80
CA ARG A 226 -0.88 7.34 -0.54
C ARG A 226 -0.70 8.84 -0.75
N GLU A 227 0.21 9.22 -1.64
CA GLU A 227 0.42 10.61 -2.06
C GLU A 227 -0.86 11.17 -2.69
N LEU A 228 -1.49 10.39 -3.57
CA LEU A 228 -2.75 10.80 -4.17
C LEU A 228 -3.88 10.92 -3.15
N LEU A 229 -3.92 10.03 -2.15
CA LEU A 229 -4.89 10.14 -1.06
C LEU A 229 -4.75 11.46 -0.29
N GLN A 230 -3.52 11.96 -0.04
CA GLN A 230 -3.32 13.27 0.60
C GLN A 230 -3.90 14.41 -0.25
N ILE A 231 -3.74 14.34 -1.57
CA ILE A 231 -4.33 15.32 -2.50
C ILE A 231 -5.86 15.24 -2.47
N VAL A 232 -6.41 14.03 -2.42
CA VAL A 232 -7.86 13.78 -2.36
C VAL A 232 -8.47 14.30 -1.07
N THR A 233 -7.80 14.14 0.07
CA THR A 233 -8.34 14.52 1.39
C THR A 233 -8.01 15.96 1.80
N GLY A 234 -7.16 16.67 1.04
CA GLY A 234 -6.89 18.09 1.26
C GLY A 234 -8.12 18.97 1.00
N ARG A 235 -8.49 19.80 1.97
CA ARG A 235 -9.61 20.75 1.86
C ARG A 235 -9.11 22.19 1.98
N LYS A 236 -9.90 23.14 1.48
CA LYS A 236 -9.59 24.58 1.58
C LYS A 236 -10.12 25.23 2.85
N ASP A 237 -11.03 24.55 3.54
CA ASP A 237 -11.73 25.04 4.73
C ASP A 237 -11.09 24.55 6.04
N ASP A 238 -9.95 23.87 5.97
CA ASP A 238 -9.21 23.24 7.07
C ASP A 238 -10.07 22.34 7.99
N ALA A 239 -11.26 21.93 7.53
CA ALA A 239 -12.13 21.05 8.30
C ALA A 239 -11.53 19.63 8.37
N PRO A 240 -11.72 18.90 9.49
CA PRO A 240 -11.28 17.50 9.60
C PRO A 240 -11.89 16.60 8.52
N PHE A 241 -11.08 15.75 7.90
CA PHE A 241 -11.51 14.78 6.91
C PHE A 241 -11.70 13.41 7.58
N ARG A 242 -12.83 13.20 8.26
CA ARG A 242 -13.05 11.97 9.06
C ARG A 242 -13.58 10.82 8.23
N VAL A 243 -12.94 9.66 8.30
CA VAL A 243 -13.35 8.42 7.60
C VAL A 243 -13.27 7.22 8.53
N ALA A 244 -14.03 6.17 8.21
CA ALA A 244 -13.87 4.85 8.82
C ALA A 244 -12.70 4.08 8.19
N ILE A 245 -12.17 3.08 8.92
CA ILE A 245 -11.24 2.10 8.34
C ILE A 245 -11.96 1.35 7.21
N HIS A 246 -11.28 1.24 6.07
CA HIS A 246 -11.77 0.52 4.91
C HIS A 246 -10.65 -0.34 4.28
N GLU A 247 -10.99 -1.50 3.73
CA GLU A 247 -10.01 -2.45 3.16
C GLU A 247 -9.35 -1.98 1.86
N ALA A 248 -9.98 -1.07 1.13
CA ALA A 248 -9.44 -0.41 -0.05
C ALA A 248 -8.76 0.95 0.22
N LEU A 249 -8.85 1.50 1.46
CA LEU A 249 -8.19 2.76 1.80
C LEU A 249 -6.78 2.49 2.37
N PRO A 250 -5.71 3.04 1.77
CA PRO A 250 -4.34 2.84 2.23
C PRO A 250 -3.99 3.78 3.39
N ALA A 251 -4.77 3.76 4.46
CA ALA A 251 -4.51 4.55 5.65
C ALA A 251 -5.28 3.99 6.86
N PHE A 252 -4.73 4.22 8.05
CA PHE A 252 -5.45 4.25 9.32
C PHE A 252 -4.63 5.09 10.31
N ASP A 253 -5.25 5.43 11.44
CA ASP A 253 -4.56 6.00 12.60
C ASP A 253 -4.33 4.91 13.66
N ILE A 254 -3.35 5.12 14.56
CA ILE A 254 -3.01 4.15 15.60
C ILE A 254 -2.90 4.78 16.99
N SER A 255 -3.33 4.08 18.02
CA SER A 255 -3.05 4.45 19.41
C SER A 255 -2.09 3.45 20.05
N ILE A 256 -1.42 3.87 21.13
CA ILE A 256 -0.66 2.98 21.99
C ILE A 256 -1.31 2.93 23.38
N GLY A 257 -1.61 1.73 23.85
CA GLY A 257 -2.12 1.45 25.19
C GLY A 257 -1.00 1.23 26.22
N PRO A 258 -1.36 1.04 27.50
CA PRO A 258 -0.41 0.69 28.55
C PRO A 258 0.26 -0.66 28.27
N GLY A 259 1.54 -0.80 28.62
CA GLY A 259 2.30 -2.05 28.44
C GLY A 259 3.31 -2.03 27.28
N CYS A 260 3.52 -0.88 26.63
CA CYS A 260 4.61 -0.72 25.67
C CYS A 260 5.96 -1.02 26.32
N THR A 261 6.78 -1.87 25.70
CA THR A 261 8.10 -2.26 26.20
C THR A 261 9.25 -1.45 25.59
N VAL A 262 8.95 -0.47 24.73
CA VAL A 262 9.95 0.39 24.08
C VAL A 262 10.97 -0.41 23.26
N CYS A 263 10.56 -1.56 22.69
CA CYS A 263 11.42 -2.46 21.92
C CYS A 263 11.77 -1.96 20.50
N GLU A 264 11.16 -0.84 20.08
CA GLU A 264 11.34 -0.19 18.76
C GLU A 264 10.95 -1.06 17.55
N ALA A 265 10.33 -2.22 17.75
CA ALA A 265 10.03 -3.14 16.67
C ALA A 265 9.08 -2.51 15.63
N CYS A 266 8.02 -1.81 16.10
CA CYS A 266 7.05 -1.11 15.24
C CYS A 266 7.70 -0.02 14.36
N PHE A 267 8.71 0.69 14.89
CA PHE A 267 9.52 1.64 14.15
C PHE A 267 10.32 0.94 13.03
N ARG A 268 11.03 -0.14 13.36
CA ARG A 268 11.92 -0.85 12.42
C ARG A 268 11.18 -1.51 11.26
N VAL A 269 9.99 -2.06 11.51
CA VAL A 269 9.18 -2.73 10.47
C VAL A 269 8.43 -1.75 9.56
N CYS A 270 8.25 -0.49 9.97
CA CYS A 270 7.45 0.46 9.21
C CYS A 270 8.04 0.69 7.80
N PRO A 271 7.33 0.34 6.70
CA PRO A 271 7.89 0.44 5.35
C PRO A 271 7.94 1.89 4.84
N THR A 272 7.14 2.77 5.42
CA THR A 272 6.97 4.15 4.96
C THR A 272 7.59 5.18 5.90
N GLY A 273 8.05 4.77 7.08
CA GLY A 273 8.49 5.72 8.12
C GLY A 273 7.33 6.52 8.71
N ALA A 274 6.12 5.98 8.71
CA ALA A 274 4.99 6.53 9.46
C ALA A 274 5.19 6.45 10.96
N ILE A 275 6.05 5.55 11.43
CA ILE A 275 6.54 5.53 12.81
C ILE A 275 8.00 5.96 12.76
N SER A 276 8.38 6.90 13.61
CA SER A 276 9.75 7.40 13.74
C SER A 276 10.15 7.56 15.21
N ILE A 277 11.44 7.63 15.48
CA ILE A 277 11.96 7.92 16.82
C ILE A 277 12.69 9.27 16.76
N THR A 278 12.43 10.12 17.74
CA THR A 278 13.23 11.32 18.00
C THR A 278 13.92 11.17 19.34
N GLU A 279 15.21 11.49 19.37
CA GLU A 279 16.04 11.30 20.54
C GLU A 279 16.92 12.54 20.75
N ASN A 280 16.76 13.17 21.92
CA ASN A 280 17.55 14.29 22.42
C ASN A 280 18.38 13.83 23.62
N PRO A 281 19.33 14.63 24.15
CA PRO A 281 20.17 14.20 25.29
C PRO A 281 19.39 13.75 26.53
N GLY A 282 18.23 14.36 26.81
CA GLY A 282 17.39 14.02 27.96
C GLY A 282 16.10 13.26 27.63
N ASP A 283 15.67 13.26 26.36
CA ASP A 283 14.33 12.80 25.98
C ASP A 283 14.36 11.83 24.81
N TRP A 284 13.34 10.99 24.76
CA TRP A 284 13.09 10.06 23.70
C TRP A 284 11.59 10.04 23.41
N ALA A 285 11.20 9.99 22.14
CA ALA A 285 9.80 9.83 21.77
C ALA A 285 9.64 8.95 20.54
N LEU A 286 8.63 8.08 20.58
CA LEU A 286 8.10 7.38 19.42
C LEU A 286 7.01 8.25 18.82
N LEU A 287 7.17 8.64 17.56
CA LEU A 287 6.24 9.51 16.85
C LEU A 287 5.47 8.73 15.78
N PHE A 288 4.26 9.17 15.49
CA PHE A 288 3.44 8.69 14.39
C PHE A 288 3.09 9.85 13.45
N GLN A 289 3.44 9.69 12.16
CA GLN A 289 3.07 10.59 11.08
C GLN A 289 2.02 9.92 10.18
N ARG A 290 0.75 10.31 10.38
CA ARG A 290 -0.40 9.72 9.68
C ARG A 290 -0.29 9.83 8.17
N ASP A 291 0.27 10.92 7.65
CA ASP A 291 0.44 11.16 6.21
C ASP A 291 1.29 10.10 5.51
N ARG A 292 2.15 9.42 6.26
CA ARG A 292 2.99 8.35 5.74
C ARG A 292 2.39 6.97 5.97
N CYS A 293 1.35 6.84 6.81
CA CYS A 293 0.72 5.56 7.09
C CYS A 293 0.00 5.07 5.84
N VAL A 294 0.30 3.84 5.43
CA VAL A 294 -0.37 3.15 4.32
C VAL A 294 -1.37 2.10 4.79
N GLY A 295 -1.65 2.05 6.08
CA GLY A 295 -2.58 1.08 6.67
C GLY A 295 -2.17 -0.39 6.46
N CYS A 296 -0.88 -0.71 6.51
CA CYS A 296 -0.40 -2.08 6.24
C CYS A 296 -0.49 -3.05 7.42
N ALA A 297 -0.80 -2.55 8.63
CA ALA A 297 -0.95 -3.30 9.89
C ALA A 297 0.31 -3.99 10.46
N VAL A 298 1.46 -3.97 9.77
CA VAL A 298 2.69 -4.63 10.27
C VAL A 298 3.18 -4.11 11.63
N CYS A 299 2.88 -2.85 11.97
CA CYS A 299 3.20 -2.30 13.30
C CYS A 299 2.35 -2.92 14.42
N LEU A 300 1.11 -3.31 14.11
CA LEU A 300 0.21 -4.00 15.03
C LEU A 300 0.67 -5.45 15.21
N GLU A 301 1.00 -6.12 14.09
CA GLU A 301 1.47 -7.52 14.06
C GLU A 301 2.79 -7.73 14.81
N VAL A 302 3.73 -6.77 14.71
CA VAL A 302 5.04 -6.88 15.38
C VAL A 302 4.97 -6.53 16.88
N CYS A 303 3.87 -5.93 17.33
CA CYS A 303 3.71 -5.49 18.71
C CYS A 303 3.48 -6.71 19.63
N GLN A 304 4.55 -7.28 20.16
CA GLN A 304 4.49 -8.43 21.07
C GLN A 304 3.57 -8.24 22.28
N PRO A 305 3.59 -7.11 23.00
CA PRO A 305 2.64 -6.89 24.10
C PRO A 305 1.22 -6.55 23.63
N GLN A 306 0.97 -6.43 22.31
CA GLN A 306 -0.34 -6.15 21.70
C GLN A 306 -1.01 -4.88 22.22
N VAL A 307 -0.23 -3.80 22.34
CA VAL A 307 -0.70 -2.50 22.84
C VAL A 307 -0.84 -1.45 21.74
N LEU A 308 -0.68 -1.81 20.47
CA LEU A 308 -0.94 -0.92 19.35
C LEU A 308 -2.27 -1.29 18.72
N ASP A 309 -3.16 -0.30 18.59
CA ASP A 309 -4.51 -0.47 18.06
C ASP A 309 -4.76 0.46 16.89
N ALA A 310 -5.57 0.03 15.92
CA ALA A 310 -6.05 0.89 14.84
C ALA A 310 -7.35 1.60 15.24
N THR A 311 -7.42 2.90 14.99
CA THR A 311 -8.61 3.71 15.32
C THR A 311 -9.69 3.52 14.25
N ALA A 312 -10.88 3.06 14.65
CA ALA A 312 -11.99 2.76 13.73
C ALA A 312 -12.42 3.94 12.86
N ILE A 313 -12.43 5.16 13.41
CA ILE A 313 -12.70 6.41 12.69
C ILE A 313 -11.53 7.35 12.94
N PHE A 314 -10.95 7.92 11.89
CA PHE A 314 -9.78 8.76 11.98
C PHE A 314 -9.82 9.93 11.01
N ASP A 315 -9.00 10.94 11.28
CA ASP A 315 -8.90 12.16 10.50
C ASP A 315 -7.80 12.05 9.42
N LEU A 316 -8.16 12.18 8.16
CA LEU A 316 -7.28 12.14 6.99
C LEU A 316 -6.84 13.52 6.49
N THR A 317 -7.13 14.60 7.23
CA THR A 317 -6.63 15.93 6.85
C THR A 317 -5.10 15.86 6.68
N PRO A 318 -4.56 16.24 5.51
CA PRO A 318 -3.13 16.11 5.21
C PRO A 318 -2.29 17.17 5.95
N ASP A 319 -0.97 17.05 5.82
CA ASP A 319 0.04 17.95 6.36
C ASP A 319 0.01 18.06 7.89
N GLN A 320 -0.47 17.02 8.56
CA GLN A 320 -0.46 16.97 10.02
C GLN A 320 0.96 16.62 10.53
N PRO A 321 1.46 17.35 11.54
CA PRO A 321 2.77 17.07 12.10
C PRO A 321 2.79 15.69 12.75
N PRO A 322 3.96 15.02 12.81
CA PRO A 322 4.11 13.81 13.59
C PRO A 322 3.70 14.06 15.05
N ARG A 323 2.86 13.18 15.60
CA ARG A 323 2.44 13.25 17.00
C ARG A 323 3.13 12.18 17.85
N PRO A 324 3.41 12.43 19.13
CA PRO A 324 3.93 11.40 20.01
C PRO A 324 2.90 10.28 20.21
N LEU A 325 3.35 9.04 20.09
CA LEU A 325 2.67 7.86 20.63
C LEU A 325 3.06 7.68 22.10
N ILE A 326 4.35 7.80 22.40
CA ILE A 326 4.90 7.73 23.76
C ILE A 326 6.13 8.63 23.84
N SER A 327 6.25 9.36 24.95
CA SER A 327 7.39 10.22 25.27
C SER A 327 7.95 9.81 26.62
N LEU A 328 9.27 9.63 26.70
CA LEU A 328 9.98 9.13 27.87
C LEU A 328 11.21 9.99 28.14
N ALA A 329 11.51 10.19 29.42
CA ALA A 329 12.79 10.72 29.84
C ALA A 329 13.86 9.62 29.78
N LYS A 330 15.05 9.99 29.36
CA LYS A 330 16.23 9.12 29.45
C LYS A 330 16.69 9.02 30.89
N GLN A 331 17.13 7.82 31.24
CA GLN A 331 17.61 7.46 32.55
C GLN A 331 19.05 6.97 32.41
N ARG A 332 19.87 7.16 33.43
CA ARG A 332 21.27 6.71 33.44
C ARG A 332 21.36 5.44 34.28
N CYS A 333 21.95 4.38 33.73
CA CYS A 333 22.07 3.11 34.42
C CYS A 333 23.18 3.17 35.50
N ASP A 334 22.86 2.78 36.73
CA ASP A 334 23.80 2.76 37.87
C ASP A 334 24.98 1.78 37.69
N ARG A 335 24.84 0.79 36.80
CA ARG A 335 25.84 -0.27 36.58
C ARG A 335 26.78 0.01 35.41
N CYS A 336 26.23 0.36 34.23
CA CYS A 336 27.00 0.52 33.00
C CYS A 336 27.14 1.97 32.54
N ASP A 337 26.54 2.91 33.28
CA ASP A 337 26.57 4.35 33.01
C ASP A 337 25.90 4.81 31.70
N ARG A 338 25.34 3.87 30.92
CA ARG A 338 24.64 4.17 29.66
C ARG A 338 23.26 4.76 29.90
N PHE A 339 22.86 5.66 29.00
CA PHE A 339 21.49 6.12 28.92
C PHE A 339 20.58 5.04 28.36
N PHE A 340 19.38 4.93 28.91
CA PHE A 340 18.33 4.04 28.44
C PHE A 340 16.96 4.67 28.68
N VAL A 341 15.93 4.07 28.09
CA VAL A 341 14.54 4.48 28.25
C VAL A 341 13.75 3.31 28.81
N SER A 342 12.79 3.62 29.67
CA SER A 342 11.86 2.65 30.24
C SER A 342 10.52 3.35 30.50
N PRO A 343 9.38 2.67 30.35
CA PRO A 343 8.07 3.22 30.70
C PRO A 343 7.97 3.61 32.18
N GLN A 344 8.76 2.96 33.04
CA GLN A 344 8.82 3.23 34.47
C GLN A 344 10.23 3.71 34.86
N PRO A 345 10.36 4.51 35.93
CA PRO A 345 11.66 4.84 36.49
C PRO A 345 12.39 3.58 36.95
N GLU A 346 13.60 3.36 36.45
CA GLU A 346 14.43 2.20 36.67
C GLU A 346 15.86 2.65 36.94
N LYS A 347 16.56 1.96 37.87
CA LYS A 347 17.97 2.25 38.17
C LYS A 347 18.94 1.55 37.22
N THR A 348 18.49 0.46 36.60
CA THR A 348 19.34 -0.43 35.81
C THR A 348 18.71 -0.66 34.44
N CYS A 349 19.52 -0.61 33.37
CA CYS A 349 19.01 -0.87 32.03
C CYS A 349 18.73 -2.38 31.83
N ARG A 350 17.88 -2.70 30.84
CA ARG A 350 17.47 -4.08 30.57
C ARG A 350 18.64 -5.04 30.36
N VAL A 351 19.67 -4.61 29.63
CA VAL A 351 20.88 -5.42 29.40
C VAL A 351 21.56 -5.80 30.72
N CYS A 352 21.78 -4.81 31.60
CA CYS A 352 22.40 -5.05 32.89
C CYS A 352 21.54 -5.88 33.84
N SER A 353 20.21 -5.78 33.74
CA SER A 353 19.27 -6.63 34.49
C SER A 353 19.34 -8.08 33.99
N ASP A 354 19.20 -8.29 32.68
CA ASP A 354 19.22 -9.62 32.07
C ASP A 354 20.56 -10.33 32.33
N ASP A 355 21.68 -9.61 32.30
CA ASP A 355 23.01 -10.15 32.66
C ASP A 355 23.06 -10.63 34.11
N GLN A 356 22.42 -9.92 35.03
CA GLN A 356 22.38 -10.30 36.46
C GLN A 356 21.45 -11.48 36.69
N ASP A 357 20.31 -11.51 36.02
CA ASP A 357 19.34 -12.61 36.09
C ASP A 357 19.97 -13.90 35.53
N ALA A 358 20.66 -13.81 34.39
CA ALA A 358 21.38 -14.93 33.80
C ALA A 358 22.51 -15.43 34.72
N PHE A 359 23.28 -14.53 35.32
CA PHE A 359 24.31 -14.90 36.29
C PHE A 359 23.71 -15.63 37.50
N SER A 360 22.63 -15.10 38.08
CA SER A 360 21.95 -15.69 39.23
C SER A 360 21.34 -17.06 38.91
N ALA A 361 20.77 -17.21 37.70
CA ALA A 361 20.21 -18.48 37.23
C ALA A 361 21.28 -19.57 37.03
N ILE A 362 22.50 -19.20 36.64
CA ILE A 362 23.61 -20.14 36.41
C ILE A 362 24.32 -20.49 37.73
N TYR A 363 24.55 -19.51 38.61
CA TYR A 363 25.44 -19.68 39.75
C TYR A 363 24.75 -19.79 41.12
N GLY A 364 23.43 -19.57 41.18
CA GLY A 364 22.66 -19.56 42.43
C GLY A 364 22.93 -18.28 43.22
N GLY A 365 21.85 -17.53 43.50
CA GLY A 365 21.91 -16.26 44.25
C GLY A 365 22.40 -16.42 45.68
#